data_AF-H6V8R6-F1
#
_entry.id   AF-H6V8R6-F1
#
_cell.length_a   1.000
_cell.length_b   1.000
_cell.length_c   1.000
_cell.angle_alpha   90.00
_cell.angle_beta   90.00
_cell.angle_gamma   90.00
#
_symmetry.space_group_name_H-M   'P 1'
#
loop_
_entity.id
_entity.type
_entity.pdbx_description
1 polymer ?
#
loop_
_entity_poly.entity_id
_entity_poly.type
_entity_poly.pdbx_seq_one_letter_code
_entity_poly.pdbx_strand_id
1 'polypeptide(L)'
;SVHPFCGGVPEDVRMTTRYKEDDALPALMGVIHETGHGRYEQNLPREWLGGGVANARSMGLHESQSLSLEMQLGSHPGFAQQLSPLLMKHLGAQAAWEPENLHKLLTRVKPGFIRVDADEVTYPCHVILRYEIECPLIEGEIECEDIPALWNAKMQELLGISTEGNYTNGCMQDVHWPEGLIGYFPCYTL
;
A
#
# COMPACT_ATOMS: atom_id res chain seq x y z
N SER A 1 -11.23 3.36 -6.79
CA SER A 1 -11.27 1.93 -7.11
C SER A 1 -11.46 1.14 -5.83
N VAL A 2 -11.83 -0.14 -5.87
CA VAL A 2 -11.83 -1.01 -4.68
C VAL A 2 -10.40 -1.20 -4.16
N HIS A 3 -9.43 -1.25 -5.09
CA HIS A 3 -7.99 -1.27 -4.82
C HIS A 3 -7.38 -0.03 -5.48
N PRO A 4 -6.83 0.92 -4.69
CA PRO A 4 -6.08 2.06 -5.21
C PRO A 4 -4.98 1.61 -6.18
N PHE A 5 -4.75 2.41 -7.23
CA PHE A 5 -3.67 2.19 -8.19
C PHE A 5 -3.38 3.48 -8.96
N CYS A 6 -2.18 3.54 -9.53
CA CYS A 6 -1.71 4.56 -10.45
C CYS A 6 -1.30 3.92 -11.76
N GLY A 7 -1.70 4.52 -12.89
CA GLY A 7 -1.36 4.00 -14.21
C GLY A 7 -1.75 4.98 -15.33
N GLY A 8 -1.59 4.54 -16.57
CA GLY A 8 -1.86 5.37 -17.75
C GLY A 8 -0.67 5.37 -18.71
N VAL A 9 -0.43 6.51 -19.33
CA VAL A 9 0.73 6.74 -20.22
C VAL A 9 1.52 7.96 -19.71
N PRO A 10 2.79 8.14 -20.12
CA PRO A 10 3.60 9.26 -19.63
C PRO A 10 2.97 10.65 -19.82
N GLU A 11 2.07 10.82 -20.79
CA GLU A 11 1.31 12.05 -21.03
C GLU A 11 0.03 12.18 -20.18
N ASP A 12 -0.52 11.08 -19.69
CA ASP A 12 -1.81 10.99 -18.98
C ASP A 12 -1.71 9.92 -17.88
N VAL A 13 -1.21 10.36 -16.73
CA VAL A 13 -1.03 9.56 -15.53
C VAL A 13 -2.22 9.78 -14.61
N ARG A 14 -2.95 8.71 -14.34
CA ARG A 14 -4.18 8.72 -13.53
C ARG A 14 -3.99 7.86 -12.29
N MET A 15 -4.65 8.27 -11.23
CA MET A 15 -4.68 7.52 -9.98
C MET A 15 -6.12 7.31 -9.51
N THR A 16 -6.31 6.29 -8.70
CA THR A 16 -7.56 6.05 -8.01
C THR A 16 -7.31 5.85 -6.52
N THR A 17 -8.27 6.25 -5.69
CA THR A 17 -8.25 5.96 -4.24
C THR A 17 -9.56 5.31 -3.82
N ARG A 18 -9.65 4.93 -2.56
CA ARG A 18 -10.84 4.39 -1.91
C ARG A 18 -11.17 5.24 -0.68
N TYR A 19 -12.40 5.76 -0.64
CA TYR A 19 -12.90 6.53 0.48
C TYR A 19 -13.64 5.64 1.48
N LYS A 20 -13.50 5.96 2.77
CA LYS A 20 -14.37 5.50 3.86
C LYS A 20 -15.04 6.74 4.44
N GLU A 21 -16.35 6.69 4.67
CA GLU A 21 -17.12 7.87 5.15
C GLU A 21 -16.81 8.21 6.61
N ASP A 22 -16.36 7.22 7.38
CA ASP A 22 -16.08 7.31 8.81
C ASP A 22 -14.60 7.52 9.16
N ASP A 23 -13.70 7.41 8.18
CA ASP A 23 -12.26 7.64 8.35
C ASP A 23 -11.61 8.23 7.09
N ALA A 24 -11.12 9.45 7.21
CA ALA A 24 -10.49 10.18 6.11
C ALA A 24 -9.02 9.80 5.88
N LEU A 25 -8.33 9.25 6.88
CA LEU A 25 -6.87 9.03 6.81
C LEU A 25 -6.48 7.96 5.78
N PRO A 26 -7.14 6.78 5.69
CA PRO A 26 -6.78 5.77 4.70
C PRO A 26 -6.87 6.27 3.26
N ALA A 27 -7.93 7.03 2.93
CA ALA A 27 -8.09 7.59 1.60
C ALA A 27 -7.01 8.62 1.27
N LEU A 28 -6.64 9.44 2.25
CA LEU A 28 -5.61 10.45 2.12
C LEU A 28 -4.22 9.83 1.94
N MET A 29 -3.86 8.86 2.77
CA MET A 29 -2.58 8.14 2.65
C MET A 29 -2.50 7.37 1.34
N GLY A 30 -3.59 6.72 0.92
CA GLY A 30 -3.68 6.11 -0.41
C GLY A 30 -3.45 7.13 -1.54
N VAL A 31 -4.03 8.34 -1.47
CA VAL A 31 -3.74 9.39 -2.46
C VAL A 31 -2.27 9.82 -2.44
N ILE A 32 -1.65 9.93 -1.26
CA ILE A 32 -0.24 10.29 -1.13
C ILE A 32 0.65 9.19 -1.74
N HIS A 33 0.34 7.92 -1.48
CA HIS A 33 0.98 6.75 -2.06
C HIS A 33 0.93 6.79 -3.59
N GLU A 34 -0.27 6.88 -4.17
CA GLU A 34 -0.45 6.92 -5.63
C GLU A 34 0.15 8.19 -6.25
N THR A 35 0.28 9.28 -5.48
CA THR A 35 1.00 10.47 -5.92
C THR A 35 2.49 10.18 -6.12
N GLY A 36 3.11 9.31 -5.32
CA GLY A 36 4.51 8.93 -5.49
C GLY A 36 4.74 8.16 -6.80
N HIS A 37 3.88 7.18 -7.08
CA HIS A 37 3.84 6.50 -8.38
C HIS A 37 3.63 7.50 -9.51
N GLY A 38 2.63 8.38 -9.38
CA GLY A 38 2.31 9.35 -10.42
C GLY A 38 3.44 10.33 -10.69
N ARG A 39 4.15 10.77 -9.65
CA ARG A 39 5.33 11.64 -9.79
C ARG A 39 6.48 10.93 -10.47
N TYR A 40 6.67 9.64 -10.24
CA TYR A 40 7.71 8.91 -10.94
C TYR A 40 7.41 8.86 -12.45
N GLU A 41 6.22 8.42 -12.82
CA GLU A 41 5.76 8.30 -14.22
C GLU A 41 5.81 9.64 -14.96
N GLN A 42 5.34 10.72 -14.33
CA GLN A 42 5.33 12.07 -14.92
C GLN A 42 6.73 12.64 -15.20
N ASN A 43 7.77 12.10 -14.56
CA ASN A 43 9.15 12.57 -14.70
C ASN A 43 10.04 11.61 -15.50
N LEU A 44 9.47 10.57 -16.11
CA LEU A 44 10.19 9.73 -17.06
C LEU A 44 10.61 10.55 -18.30
N PRO A 45 11.74 10.21 -18.93
CA PRO A 45 12.35 11.08 -19.94
C PRO A 45 11.54 11.09 -21.25
N ARG A 46 10.77 12.17 -21.42
CA ARG A 46 9.78 12.33 -22.51
C ARG A 46 10.37 12.36 -23.92
N GLU A 47 11.65 12.69 -24.06
CA GLU A 47 12.32 12.67 -25.37
C GLU A 47 12.56 11.24 -25.90
N TRP A 48 12.44 10.22 -25.03
CA TRP A 48 12.67 8.80 -25.36
C TRP A 48 11.40 7.96 -25.36
N LEU A 49 10.22 8.58 -25.47
CA LEU A 49 8.93 7.86 -25.45
C LEU A 49 8.88 6.74 -26.49
N GLY A 50 8.36 5.59 -26.07
CA GLY A 50 8.36 4.35 -26.87
C GLY A 50 9.66 3.55 -26.80
N GLY A 51 10.74 4.10 -26.25
CA GLY A 51 11.96 3.38 -25.92
C GLY A 51 11.94 2.85 -24.47
N GLY A 52 12.69 1.78 -24.20
CA GLY A 52 12.74 1.17 -22.86
C GLY A 52 13.26 2.11 -21.75
N VAL A 53 14.00 3.16 -22.10
CA VAL A 53 14.49 4.20 -21.17
C VAL A 53 13.36 5.08 -20.62
N ALA A 54 12.23 5.18 -21.34
CA ALA A 54 11.05 5.92 -20.91
C ALA A 54 10.08 5.08 -20.08
N ASN A 55 10.49 3.89 -19.61
CA ASN A 55 9.73 3.06 -18.69
C ASN A 55 10.31 3.15 -17.28
N ALA A 56 9.47 2.91 -16.27
CA ALA A 56 9.95 2.65 -14.92
C ALA A 56 10.96 1.49 -14.92
N ARG A 57 12.07 1.67 -14.19
CA ARG A 57 13.21 0.74 -14.26
C ARG A 57 12.90 -0.62 -13.63
N SER A 58 12.17 -0.63 -12.52
CA SER A 58 11.71 -1.83 -11.83
C SER A 58 10.53 -1.49 -10.94
N MET A 59 9.71 -2.49 -10.58
CA MET A 59 8.61 -2.28 -9.64
C MET A 59 9.13 -1.89 -8.25
N GLY A 60 10.26 -2.43 -7.79
CA GLY A 60 10.86 -2.00 -6.51
C GLY A 60 11.24 -0.51 -6.50
N LEU A 61 11.82 0.01 -7.60
CA LEU A 61 12.06 1.46 -7.70
C LEU A 61 10.76 2.25 -7.80
N HIS A 62 9.76 1.72 -8.50
CA HIS A 62 8.45 2.36 -8.59
C HIS A 62 7.78 2.49 -7.21
N GLU A 63 7.81 1.41 -6.45
CA GLU A 63 7.27 1.32 -5.10
C GLU A 63 8.07 2.14 -4.09
N SER A 64 9.39 2.26 -4.29
CA SER A 64 10.21 3.16 -3.46
C SER A 64 9.69 4.61 -3.52
N GLN A 65 9.13 5.05 -4.66
CA GLN A 65 8.61 6.42 -4.80
C GLN A 65 7.27 6.59 -4.10
N SER A 66 6.36 5.61 -4.21
CA SER A 66 5.08 5.63 -3.48
C SER A 66 5.30 5.61 -1.97
N LEU A 67 6.11 4.67 -1.46
CA LEU A 67 6.43 4.54 -0.04
C LEU A 67 7.26 5.71 0.51
N SER A 68 8.13 6.33 -0.31
CA SER A 68 8.83 7.55 0.09
C SER A 68 7.86 8.71 0.35
N LEU A 69 6.78 8.82 -0.44
CA LEU A 69 5.77 9.84 -0.20
C LEU A 69 4.84 9.47 0.94
N GLU A 70 4.37 8.23 1.00
CA GLU A 70 3.44 7.77 2.02
C GLU A 70 4.09 7.62 3.39
N MET A 71 5.06 6.72 3.52
CA MET A 71 5.61 6.29 4.80
C MET A 71 6.71 7.22 5.30
N GLN A 72 7.48 7.86 4.42
CA GLN A 72 8.55 8.78 4.85
C GLN A 72 8.03 10.23 4.98
N LEU A 73 7.48 10.79 3.91
CA LEU A 73 6.96 12.16 3.94
C LEU A 73 5.63 12.27 4.69
N GLY A 74 4.65 11.42 4.39
CA GLY A 74 3.31 11.45 4.99
C GLY A 74 3.32 11.24 6.51
N SER A 75 4.23 10.40 7.00
CA SER A 75 4.44 10.17 8.43
C SER A 75 5.27 11.26 9.13
N HIS A 76 5.95 12.14 8.38
CA HIS A 76 6.83 13.15 8.98
C HIS A 76 6.03 14.17 9.82
N PRO A 77 6.47 14.55 11.03
CA PRO A 77 5.74 15.49 11.89
C PRO A 77 5.53 16.86 11.24
N GLY A 78 6.48 17.30 10.40
CA GLY A 78 6.34 18.53 9.61
C GLY A 78 5.22 18.44 8.56
N PHE A 79 4.93 17.26 8.02
CA PHE A 79 3.80 17.07 7.10
C PHE A 79 2.46 17.15 7.85
N ALA A 80 2.37 16.53 9.03
CA ALA A 80 1.20 16.64 9.89
C ALA A 80 0.87 18.11 10.26
N GLN A 81 1.89 18.95 10.52
CA GLN A 81 1.71 20.39 10.76
C GLN A 81 1.10 21.12 9.56
N GLN A 82 1.48 20.75 8.33
CA GLN A 82 0.92 21.36 7.11
C GLN A 82 -0.49 20.84 6.79
N LEU A 83 -0.75 19.57 7.08
CA LEU A 83 -2.01 18.89 6.78
C LEU A 83 -3.12 19.25 7.77
N SER A 84 -2.78 19.41 9.06
CA SER A 84 -3.69 19.74 10.15
C SER A 84 -4.67 20.89 9.82
N PRO A 85 -4.23 22.09 9.41
CA PRO A 85 -5.16 23.19 9.10
C PRO A 85 -6.09 22.89 7.91
N LEU A 86 -5.67 22.05 6.96
CA LEU A 86 -6.51 21.64 5.84
C LEU A 86 -7.62 20.69 6.32
N LEU A 87 -7.29 19.71 7.17
CA LEU A 87 -8.27 18.80 7.75
C LEU A 87 -9.28 19.55 8.62
N MET A 88 -8.83 20.46 9.48
CA MET A 88 -9.73 21.28 10.30
C MET A 88 -10.67 22.14 9.45
N LYS A 89 -10.15 22.73 8.36
CA LYS A 89 -10.95 23.56 7.45
C LYS A 89 -12.03 22.77 6.73
N HIS A 90 -11.73 21.55 6.28
CA HIS A 90 -12.61 20.79 5.39
C HIS A 90 -13.46 19.74 6.12
N LEU A 91 -13.01 19.22 7.26
CA LEU A 91 -13.66 18.17 8.04
C LEU A 91 -14.11 18.64 9.43
N GLY A 92 -13.94 19.93 9.75
CA GLY A 92 -14.28 20.52 11.03
C GLY A 92 -13.16 20.36 12.08
N ALA A 93 -13.02 21.36 12.95
CA ALA A 93 -12.01 21.33 14.00
C ALA A 93 -12.37 20.27 15.07
N GLN A 94 -11.40 19.40 15.37
CA GLN A 94 -11.49 18.41 16.43
C GLN A 94 -10.09 18.05 16.92
N ALA A 95 -9.99 17.55 18.16
CA ALA A 95 -8.71 17.24 18.79
C ALA A 95 -7.85 16.25 17.98
N ALA A 96 -8.46 15.36 17.20
CA ALA A 96 -7.75 14.42 16.33
C ALA A 96 -6.90 15.12 15.25
N TRP A 97 -7.31 16.32 14.82
CA TRP A 97 -6.63 17.08 13.76
C TRP A 97 -5.55 18.02 14.28
N GLU A 98 -5.40 18.18 15.60
CA GLU A 98 -4.26 18.90 16.16
C GLU A 98 -2.94 18.26 15.68
N PRO A 99 -1.92 19.04 15.29
CA PRO A 99 -0.72 18.52 14.60
C PRO A 99 -0.07 17.32 15.29
N GLU A 100 0.10 17.38 16.61
CA GLU A 100 0.71 16.31 17.39
C GLU A 100 -0.17 15.05 17.46
N ASN A 101 -1.49 15.21 17.52
CA ASN A 101 -2.42 14.08 17.53
C ASN A 101 -2.54 13.46 16.15
N LEU A 102 -2.58 14.27 15.09
CA LEU A 102 -2.57 13.80 13.71
C LEU A 102 -1.31 13.00 13.42
N HIS A 103 -0.13 13.48 13.83
CA HIS A 103 1.12 12.73 13.67
C HIS A 103 1.07 11.37 14.38
N LYS A 104 0.53 11.30 15.61
CA LYS A 104 0.34 10.03 16.33
C LYS A 104 -0.65 9.10 15.62
N LEU A 105 -1.69 9.64 15.00
CA LEU A 105 -2.66 8.85 14.24
C LEU A 105 -2.02 8.27 12.97
N LEU A 106 -1.25 9.08 12.24
CA LEU A 106 -0.54 8.69 11.02
C LEU A 106 0.56 7.65 11.27
N THR A 107 1.17 7.65 12.47
CA THR A 107 2.26 6.73 12.84
C THR A 107 1.83 5.62 13.81
N ARG A 108 0.52 5.41 13.98
CA ARG A 108 0.00 4.43 14.94
C ARG A 108 0.29 3.01 14.47
N VAL A 109 1.14 2.31 15.21
CA VAL A 109 1.39 0.87 15.00
C VAL A 109 0.25 0.03 15.55
N LYS A 110 -0.35 -0.81 14.70
CA LYS A 110 -1.40 -1.75 15.11
C LYS A 110 -1.52 -2.87 14.07
N PRO A 111 -1.37 -4.15 14.46
CA PRO A 111 -1.66 -5.28 13.58
C PRO A 111 -3.08 -5.19 13.01
N GLY A 112 -3.20 -5.41 11.71
CA GLY A 112 -4.45 -5.31 10.97
C GLY A 112 -4.51 -6.33 9.83
N PHE A 113 -5.69 -6.52 9.26
CA PHE A 113 -5.88 -7.52 8.20
C PHE A 113 -5.36 -7.08 6.84
N ILE A 114 -5.43 -5.78 6.54
CA ILE A 114 -5.30 -5.22 5.20
C ILE A 114 -3.91 -4.64 5.01
N ARG A 115 -3.13 -5.20 4.08
CA ARG A 115 -1.75 -4.78 3.79
C ARG A 115 -1.64 -3.29 3.44
N VAL A 116 -2.53 -2.79 2.58
CA VAL A 116 -2.50 -1.38 2.14
C VAL A 116 -2.95 -0.39 3.23
N ASP A 117 -3.52 -0.87 4.33
CA ASP A 117 -3.87 -0.06 5.51
C ASP A 117 -2.85 -0.29 6.66
N ALA A 118 -1.80 -1.10 6.45
CA ALA A 118 -0.84 -1.47 7.49
C ALA A 118 0.15 -0.35 7.79
N ASP A 119 0.55 -0.25 9.05
CA ASP A 119 1.57 0.70 9.48
C ASP A 119 2.98 0.28 9.05
N GLU A 120 3.93 1.21 9.06
CA GLU A 120 5.31 0.99 8.60
C GLU A 120 6.02 -0.19 9.29
N VAL A 121 5.65 -0.53 10.53
CA VAL A 121 6.28 -1.62 11.30
C VAL A 121 5.66 -2.97 10.95
N THR A 122 4.34 -3.03 10.76
CA THR A 122 3.63 -4.28 10.46
C THR A 122 3.53 -4.60 8.97
N TYR A 123 3.69 -3.60 8.11
CA TYR A 123 3.63 -3.75 6.66
C TYR A 123 4.57 -4.85 6.10
N PRO A 124 5.85 -4.94 6.50
CA PRO A 124 6.75 -6.00 6.01
C PRO A 124 6.25 -7.42 6.33
N CYS A 125 5.54 -7.63 7.45
CA CYS A 125 4.95 -8.93 7.77
C CYS A 125 3.93 -9.38 6.72
N HIS A 126 3.14 -8.44 6.19
CA HIS A 126 2.19 -8.74 5.11
C HIS A 126 2.90 -9.16 3.81
N VAL A 127 4.05 -8.55 3.51
CA VAL A 127 4.87 -8.89 2.34
C VAL A 127 5.52 -10.26 2.51
N ILE A 128 6.15 -10.51 3.66
CA ILE A 128 6.78 -11.80 4.01
C ILE A 128 5.77 -12.94 3.88
N LEU A 129 4.56 -12.77 4.44
CA LEU A 129 3.50 -13.77 4.35
C LEU A 129 3.22 -14.21 2.91
N ARG A 130 3.15 -13.25 1.98
CA ARG A 130 2.83 -13.53 0.58
C ARG A 130 3.98 -14.20 -0.12
N TYR A 131 5.20 -13.70 0.10
CA TYR A 131 6.41 -14.32 -0.43
C TYR A 131 6.56 -15.79 0.03
N GLU A 132 6.34 -16.06 1.31
CA GLU A 132 6.43 -17.42 1.86
C GLU A 132 5.29 -18.35 1.42
N ILE A 133 4.21 -17.83 0.85
CA ILE A 133 3.17 -18.63 0.18
C ILE A 133 3.53 -18.82 -1.30
N GLU A 134 4.06 -17.79 -1.96
CA GLU A 134 4.46 -17.85 -3.37
C GLU A 134 5.57 -18.87 -3.63
N CYS A 135 6.60 -18.94 -2.77
CA CYS A 135 7.71 -19.89 -2.93
C CYS A 135 7.24 -21.36 -3.05
N PRO A 136 6.57 -21.95 -2.05
CA PRO A 136 6.14 -23.35 -2.13
C PRO A 136 5.08 -23.58 -3.22
N LEU A 137 4.28 -22.56 -3.57
CA LEU A 137 3.32 -22.66 -4.67
C LEU A 137 4.02 -22.80 -6.03
N ILE A 138 5.10 -22.04 -6.26
CA ILE A 138 5.91 -22.11 -7.48
C ILE A 138 6.72 -23.42 -7.53
N GLU A 139 7.19 -23.89 -6.37
CA GLU A 139 7.95 -25.13 -6.24
C GLU A 139 7.08 -26.39 -6.36
N GLY A 140 5.75 -26.24 -6.35
CA GLY A 140 4.79 -27.34 -6.43
C GLY A 140 4.66 -28.14 -5.12
N GLU A 141 5.03 -27.52 -3.99
CA GLU A 141 4.92 -28.12 -2.66
C GLU A 141 3.51 -27.94 -2.06
N ILE A 142 2.76 -26.94 -2.53
CA ILE A 142 1.37 -26.66 -2.12
C ILE A 142 0.52 -26.39 -3.36
N GLU A 143 -0.80 -26.54 -3.21
CA GLU A 143 -1.79 -26.20 -4.23
C GLU A 143 -2.58 -24.94 -3.85
N CYS A 144 -3.30 -24.35 -4.81
CA CYS A 144 -4.10 -23.14 -4.57
C CYS A 144 -5.13 -23.30 -3.43
N GLU A 145 -5.62 -24.52 -3.20
CA GLU A 145 -6.59 -24.82 -2.13
C GLU A 145 -5.99 -24.75 -0.72
N ASP A 146 -4.66 -24.83 -0.58
CA ASP A 146 -3.96 -24.71 0.70
C ASP A 146 -3.79 -23.25 1.15
N ILE A 147 -3.88 -22.30 0.23
CA ILE A 147 -3.63 -20.87 0.47
C ILE A 147 -4.43 -20.32 1.66
N PRO A 148 -5.75 -20.57 1.80
CA PRO A 148 -6.51 -19.98 2.91
C PRO A 148 -6.03 -20.45 4.29
N ALA A 149 -5.64 -21.72 4.42
CA ALA A 149 -5.14 -22.27 5.69
C ALA A 149 -3.74 -21.73 6.02
N LEU A 150 -2.84 -21.71 5.04
CA LEU A 150 -1.50 -21.15 5.19
C LEU A 150 -1.52 -19.65 5.47
N TRP A 151 -2.39 -18.91 4.80
CA TRP A 151 -2.62 -17.49 5.07
C TRP A 151 -3.01 -17.28 6.53
N ASN A 152 -4.00 -18.02 7.02
CA ASN A 152 -4.45 -17.90 8.41
C ASN A 152 -3.34 -18.23 9.42
N ALA A 153 -2.55 -19.28 9.16
CA ALA A 153 -1.43 -19.66 10.01
C ALA A 153 -0.37 -18.55 10.07
N LYS A 154 0.05 -18.03 8.91
CA LYS A 154 1.07 -16.97 8.82
C LYS A 154 0.57 -15.63 9.39
N MET A 155 -0.70 -15.27 9.20
CA MET A 155 -1.28 -14.07 9.82
C MET A 155 -1.28 -14.18 11.35
N GLN A 156 -1.55 -15.35 11.91
CA GLN A 156 -1.47 -15.57 13.35
C GLN A 156 -0.02 -15.54 13.85
N GLU A 157 0.91 -16.15 13.12
CA GLU A 157 2.33 -16.15 13.47
C GLU A 157 2.94 -14.74 13.47
N LEU A 158 2.73 -13.99 12.39
CA LEU A 158 3.40 -12.71 12.16
C LEU A 158 2.68 -11.51 12.79
N LEU A 159 1.35 -11.56 12.88
CA LEU A 159 0.51 -10.43 13.27
C LEU A 159 -0.44 -10.74 14.44
N GLY A 160 -0.51 -12.00 14.89
CA GLY A 160 -1.37 -12.40 16.01
C GLY A 160 -2.87 -12.34 15.72
N ILE A 161 -3.28 -12.36 14.44
CA ILE A 161 -4.69 -12.23 14.02
C ILE A 161 -5.13 -13.40 13.14
N SER A 162 -6.34 -13.91 13.40
CA SER A 162 -6.94 -15.02 12.63
C SER A 162 -7.78 -14.49 11.47
N THR A 163 -7.61 -15.07 10.28
CA THR A 163 -8.44 -14.83 9.08
C THR A 163 -9.38 -15.99 8.78
N GLU A 164 -9.56 -16.93 9.73
CA GLU A 164 -10.44 -18.08 9.54
C GLU A 164 -11.86 -17.64 9.16
N GLY A 165 -12.37 -18.18 8.05
CA GLY A 165 -13.68 -17.83 7.49
C GLY A 165 -13.78 -16.42 6.88
N ASN A 166 -12.71 -15.62 6.87
CA ASN A 166 -12.70 -14.26 6.31
C ASN A 166 -11.78 -14.17 5.09
N TYR A 167 -12.26 -14.66 3.94
CA TYR A 167 -11.49 -14.61 2.70
C TYR A 167 -11.37 -13.20 2.13
N THR A 168 -12.42 -12.38 2.27
CA THR A 168 -12.47 -11.00 1.77
C THR A 168 -11.33 -10.13 2.32
N ASN A 169 -11.08 -10.19 3.62
CA ASN A 169 -9.95 -9.49 4.26
C ASN A 169 -8.78 -10.44 4.55
N GLY A 170 -8.81 -11.64 3.99
CA GLY A 170 -7.78 -12.66 4.09
C GLY A 170 -7.04 -12.80 2.76
N CYS A 171 -6.94 -14.02 2.25
CA CYS A 171 -6.19 -14.33 1.03
C CYS A 171 -6.75 -13.68 -0.26
N MET A 172 -7.98 -13.15 -0.26
CA MET A 172 -8.55 -12.46 -1.43
C MET A 172 -8.46 -10.93 -1.34
N GLN A 173 -7.71 -10.37 -0.38
CA GLN A 173 -7.65 -8.92 -0.18
C GLN A 173 -6.86 -8.16 -1.26
N ASP A 174 -6.02 -8.85 -2.03
CA ASP A 174 -5.14 -8.28 -3.05
C ASP A 174 -5.47 -8.83 -4.44
N VAL A 175 -5.28 -8.00 -5.47
CA VAL A 175 -5.56 -8.34 -6.88
C VAL A 175 -4.40 -9.05 -7.57
N HIS A 176 -3.21 -9.05 -6.97
CA HIS A 176 -1.96 -9.49 -7.59
C HIS A 176 -2.02 -10.91 -8.14
N TRP A 177 -2.42 -11.88 -7.31
CA TRP A 177 -2.49 -13.28 -7.75
C TRP A 177 -3.54 -13.51 -8.86
N PRO A 178 -4.78 -12.99 -8.76
CA PRO A 178 -5.73 -13.00 -9.89
C PRO A 178 -5.21 -12.36 -11.17
N GLU A 179 -4.36 -11.34 -11.08
CA GLU A 179 -3.73 -10.67 -12.23
C GLU A 179 -2.45 -11.37 -12.73
N GLY A 180 -2.04 -12.48 -12.11
CA GLY A 180 -0.84 -13.22 -12.48
C GLY A 180 0.47 -12.56 -12.04
N LEU A 181 0.41 -11.58 -11.13
CA LEU A 181 1.56 -10.86 -10.58
C LEU A 181 2.27 -11.68 -9.48
N ILE A 182 2.70 -12.89 -9.82
CA ILE A 182 3.44 -13.79 -8.91
C ILE A 182 4.89 -13.32 -8.79
N GLY A 183 5.44 -13.27 -7.56
CA GLY A 183 6.78 -12.77 -7.29
C GLY A 183 6.86 -11.23 -7.28
N TYR A 184 5.70 -10.55 -7.34
CA TYR A 184 5.63 -9.09 -7.27
C TYR A 184 5.85 -8.59 -5.85
N PHE A 185 5.23 -9.23 -4.85
CA PHE A 185 5.19 -8.70 -3.48
C PHE A 185 6.55 -8.37 -2.85
N PRO A 186 7.62 -9.14 -3.08
CA PRO A 186 8.96 -8.77 -2.57
C PRO A 186 9.40 -7.36 -2.97
N CYS A 187 8.91 -6.82 -4.09
CA CYS A 187 9.23 -5.45 -4.53
C CYS A 187 8.80 -4.37 -3.53
N TYR A 188 7.81 -4.62 -2.67
CA TYR A 188 7.35 -3.68 -1.66
C TYR A 188 8.33 -3.49 -0.49
N THR A 189 9.36 -4.34 -0.36
CA THR A 189 10.34 -4.31 0.76
C THR A 189 11.79 -4.21 0.27
N LEU A 190 12.03 -3.95 -1.03
CA LEU A 190 13.38 -3.82 -1.62
C LEU A 190 14.00 -2.43 -1.43
#